data_AF-A0A8K0N9J4-F1
#
_entry.id   AF-A0A8K0N9J4-F1
#
_cell.length_a   1.000
_cell.length_b   1.000
_cell.length_c   1.000
_cell.angle_alpha   90.00
_cell.angle_beta   90.00
_cell.angle_gamma   90.00
#
_symmetry.space_group_name_H-M   'P 1'
#
loop_
_entity.id
_entity.type
_entity.pdbx_description
1 polymer ?
#
loop_
_entity_poly.entity_id
_entity_poly.type
_entity_poly.pdbx_seq_one_letter_code
_entity_poly.pdbx_strand_id
1 'polypeptide(L)'
;MVRLPLSIIEGISRAIGHGAPRRGPQNPQSQQHPGLLIIPEEWLFITLFERHYGSTHPFFYACQFLEALKIAKDESKFVFLYLHDPDHPYTAPFCRDTLCSQLVVEFLDTNFVSWGAVANRGEGSEMAAALKAASFPFCAVVAPISGESIAVLQQVEGPVSPEELVNILQKTIEEQRSAFRALRTEEEEKIRENRQLRAEQDAAYLESLKKDKFISCRKRKEPGKVRTEEEEKIRENRQLRAEQDAAYLESLKKDKEKERAQQRLVEEAARAAAERQRNPPPKQLSSKTKDASKETQTVTSRKTKSTTKILIRFPNGQRIEQSFLCTDTIRSIFRYIDSLDIPGIGSYRLISNFPRKVYGYEQLEMTLKDAGLHPSAALFLELLQ
;
A
#
# COMPACT_ATOMS: atom_id res chain seq x y z
N MET A 1 -12.18 -14.84 -5.17
CA MET A 1 -11.80 -13.90 -4.10
C MET A 1 -12.66 -14.20 -2.88
N VAL A 2 -12.09 -14.16 -1.69
CA VAL A 2 -12.79 -14.36 -0.41
C VAL A 2 -12.61 -13.09 0.43
N ARG A 3 -13.69 -12.59 1.04
CA ARG A 3 -13.60 -11.55 2.08
C ARG A 3 -13.29 -12.22 3.40
N LEU A 4 -12.40 -11.62 4.18
CA LEU A 4 -12.09 -12.15 5.50
C LEU A 4 -13.28 -11.95 6.46
N PRO A 5 -13.47 -12.85 7.44
CA PRO A 5 -14.39 -12.64 8.56
C PRO A 5 -14.08 -11.32 9.28
N LEU A 6 -15.13 -10.60 9.69
CA LEU A 6 -14.98 -9.28 10.34
C LEU A 6 -14.18 -9.36 11.65
N SER A 7 -14.20 -10.49 12.34
CA SER A 7 -13.40 -10.81 13.52
C SER A 7 -11.89 -10.80 13.26
N ILE A 8 -11.43 -11.34 12.12
CA ILE A 8 -10.03 -11.26 11.66
C ILE A 8 -9.65 -9.83 11.22
N ILE A 9 -10.64 -9.03 10.80
CA ILE A 9 -10.45 -7.64 10.37
C ILE A 9 -10.39 -6.67 11.57
N GLU A 10 -11.29 -6.82 12.55
CA GLU A 10 -11.51 -5.85 13.64
C GLU A 10 -10.59 -6.02 14.86
N GLY A 11 -9.77 -7.08 14.92
CA GLY A 11 -8.69 -7.23 15.92
C GLY A 11 -9.16 -7.15 17.39
N ILE A 12 -10.39 -7.62 17.66
CA ILE A 12 -11.05 -7.63 18.98
C ILE A 12 -10.99 -6.28 19.74
N SER A 13 -11.40 -5.19 19.09
CA SER A 13 -11.79 -3.94 19.79
C SER A 13 -13.12 -4.10 20.56
N ARG A 14 -13.17 -5.03 21.53
CA ARG A 14 -14.32 -5.25 22.45
C ARG A 14 -13.92 -5.44 23.91
N ALA A 15 -13.00 -4.61 24.39
CA ALA A 15 -12.91 -4.26 25.81
C ALA A 15 -13.47 -2.85 26.03
N ILE A 16 -14.17 -2.65 27.15
CA ILE A 16 -14.82 -1.40 27.62
C ILE A 16 -16.21 -1.10 27.02
N GLY A 17 -17.23 -1.17 27.89
CA GLY A 17 -18.34 -0.20 27.90
C GLY A 17 -19.70 -0.65 27.38
N HIS A 18 -20.54 -1.22 28.26
CA HIS A 18 -21.91 -0.74 28.54
C HIS A 18 -22.51 -1.47 29.76
N GLY A 19 -23.06 -0.71 30.73
CA GLY A 19 -23.99 -1.25 31.75
C GLY A 19 -25.43 -1.25 31.20
N ALA A 20 -26.44 -1.83 31.86
CA ALA A 20 -26.59 -2.39 33.22
C ALA A 20 -27.80 -3.40 33.19
N PRO A 21 -28.43 -3.90 34.28
CA PRO A 21 -28.19 -3.75 35.72
C PRO A 21 -28.12 -5.08 36.52
N ARG A 22 -28.14 -4.99 37.86
CA ARG A 22 -27.94 -6.09 38.83
C ARG A 22 -29.04 -7.18 38.82
N ARG A 23 -28.64 -8.44 39.09
CA ARG A 23 -29.50 -9.43 39.78
C ARG A 23 -28.68 -10.55 40.47
N GLY A 24 -28.85 -10.69 41.80
CA GLY A 24 -28.56 -11.91 42.58
C GLY A 24 -27.10 -12.35 42.79
N PRO A 25 -26.63 -12.56 44.04
CA PRO A 25 -25.42 -13.34 44.29
C PRO A 25 -25.74 -14.84 44.34
N GLN A 26 -25.02 -15.65 43.55
CA GLN A 26 -24.95 -17.10 43.75
C GLN A 26 -23.48 -17.54 43.65
N ASN A 27 -22.99 -18.23 44.68
CA ASN A 27 -21.73 -18.97 44.63
C ASN A 27 -21.95 -20.31 43.91
N PRO A 28 -21.10 -20.64 42.93
CA PRO A 28 -20.59 -21.99 42.80
C PRO A 28 -19.13 -22.05 43.22
N GLN A 29 -18.78 -23.15 43.89
CA GLN A 29 -17.48 -23.45 44.48
C GLN A 29 -16.28 -23.16 43.54
N SER A 30 -15.24 -22.54 44.10
CA SER A 30 -13.96 -22.33 43.46
C SER A 30 -13.20 -23.64 43.23
N GLN A 31 -13.43 -24.30 42.10
CA GLN A 31 -12.54 -25.34 41.60
C GLN A 31 -11.27 -24.68 41.02
N GLN A 32 -10.23 -24.58 41.85
CA GLN A 32 -8.89 -24.19 41.39
C GLN A 32 -8.28 -25.34 40.59
N HIS A 33 -8.40 -25.29 39.26
CA HIS A 33 -7.56 -26.11 38.40
C HIS A 33 -6.11 -25.61 38.47
N PRO A 34 -5.11 -26.51 38.56
CA PRO A 34 -3.70 -26.12 38.63
C PRO A 34 -3.26 -25.42 37.34
N GLY A 35 -2.25 -24.55 37.45
CA GLY A 35 -1.89 -23.58 36.42
C GLY A 35 -1.60 -24.19 35.05
N LEU A 36 -2.56 -24.05 34.13
CA LEU A 36 -2.27 -24.08 32.70
C LEU A 36 -1.44 -22.84 32.37
N LEU A 37 -0.29 -23.04 31.71
CA LEU A 37 0.40 -21.95 31.03
C LEU A 37 -0.56 -21.40 29.98
N ILE A 38 -0.90 -20.11 30.08
CA ILE A 38 -1.74 -19.43 29.09
C ILE A 38 -0.86 -19.15 27.87
N ILE A 39 -0.74 -20.15 27.00
CA ILE A 39 -0.09 -20.01 25.70
C ILE A 39 -0.93 -19.01 24.88
N PRO A 40 -0.35 -17.90 24.38
CA PRO A 40 -1.06 -16.97 23.50
C PRO A 40 -1.58 -17.69 22.24
N GLU A 41 -2.71 -17.25 21.67
CA GLU A 41 -3.38 -18.00 20.60
C GLU A 41 -2.53 -18.13 19.34
N GLU A 42 -1.66 -17.15 19.09
CA GLU A 42 -0.69 -17.09 17.99
C GLU A 42 0.41 -18.15 18.13
N TRP A 43 0.72 -18.56 19.36
CA TRP A 43 1.72 -19.59 19.69
C TRP A 43 1.11 -20.97 19.89
N LEU A 44 -0.21 -21.06 20.07
CA LEU A 44 -0.92 -22.30 20.37
C LEU A 44 -0.73 -23.36 19.28
N PHE A 45 -0.83 -22.98 18.00
CA PHE A 45 -0.63 -23.91 16.89
C PHE A 45 0.80 -24.49 16.89
N ILE A 46 1.82 -23.64 16.93
CA ILE A 46 3.23 -24.06 16.86
C ILE A 46 3.58 -24.93 18.06
N THR A 47 3.19 -24.53 19.28
CA THR A 47 3.46 -25.29 20.51
C THR A 47 2.78 -26.67 20.50
N LEU A 48 1.59 -26.80 19.92
CA LEU A 48 0.94 -28.09 19.74
C LEU A 48 1.62 -28.92 18.63
N PHE A 49 2.02 -28.28 17.53
CA PHE A 49 2.68 -28.95 16.41
C PHE A 49 4.04 -29.53 16.82
N GLU A 50 4.95 -28.73 17.38
CA GLU A 50 6.25 -29.16 17.86
C GLU A 50 6.14 -30.32 18.87
N ARG A 51 5.20 -30.22 19.81
CA ARG A 51 4.97 -31.25 20.85
C ARG A 51 4.53 -32.60 20.26
N HIS A 52 3.85 -32.62 19.12
CA HIS A 52 3.36 -33.85 18.49
C HIS A 52 4.28 -34.36 17.36
N TYR A 53 4.94 -33.48 16.62
CA TYR A 53 5.67 -33.80 15.38
C TYR A 53 7.17 -33.52 15.45
N GLY A 54 7.64 -32.70 16.40
CA GLY A 54 9.03 -32.25 16.53
C GLY A 54 9.29 -30.92 15.82
N SER A 55 10.48 -30.35 16.03
CA SER A 55 10.90 -29.02 15.56
C SER A 55 11.41 -28.99 14.10
N THR A 56 10.99 -29.95 13.26
CA THR A 56 11.37 -30.01 11.83
C THR A 56 10.14 -29.73 11.00
N HIS A 57 9.86 -28.45 10.74
CA HIS A 57 8.68 -27.99 10.01
C HIS A 57 8.96 -26.64 9.32
N PRO A 58 8.10 -26.16 8.41
CA PRO A 58 8.23 -24.84 7.82
C PRO A 58 8.19 -23.73 8.89
N PHE A 59 8.82 -22.59 8.62
CA PHE A 59 8.82 -21.43 9.51
C PHE A 59 7.43 -20.77 9.55
N PHE A 60 6.61 -21.21 10.50
CA PHE A 60 5.30 -20.64 10.77
C PHE A 60 5.45 -19.35 11.60
N TYR A 61 4.81 -18.26 11.15
CA TYR A 61 4.79 -17.00 11.88
C TYR A 61 3.79 -17.06 13.04
N ALA A 62 4.24 -16.74 14.26
CA ALA A 62 3.43 -16.65 15.46
C ALA A 62 2.73 -15.28 15.55
N CYS A 63 1.82 -15.00 14.62
CA CYS A 63 1.08 -13.75 14.50
C CYS A 63 -0.36 -13.98 13.99
N GLN A 64 -1.18 -12.92 13.99
CA GLN A 64 -2.52 -12.97 13.41
C GLN A 64 -2.46 -13.17 11.88
N PHE A 65 -3.48 -13.76 11.27
CA PHE A 65 -3.52 -14.00 9.82
C PHE A 65 -3.44 -12.70 9.01
N LEU A 66 -4.07 -11.62 9.49
CA LEU A 66 -3.99 -10.31 8.85
C LEU A 66 -2.57 -9.72 8.90
N GLU A 67 -1.74 -10.14 9.86
CA GLU A 67 -0.32 -9.77 9.93
C GLU A 67 0.51 -10.63 8.99
N ALA A 68 0.26 -11.93 8.89
CA ALA A 68 0.85 -12.81 7.88
C ALA A 68 0.60 -12.30 6.44
N LEU A 69 -0.58 -11.71 6.18
CA LEU A 69 -0.89 -11.05 4.90
C LEU A 69 -0.09 -9.76 4.67
N LYS A 70 0.10 -8.90 5.69
CA LYS A 70 0.98 -7.71 5.59
C LYS A 70 2.42 -8.15 5.31
N ILE A 71 2.89 -9.16 6.06
CA ILE A 71 4.19 -9.81 5.94
C ILE A 71 4.39 -10.29 4.49
N ALA A 72 3.46 -11.05 3.92
CA ALA A 72 3.54 -11.51 2.53
C ALA A 72 3.48 -10.38 1.49
N LYS A 73 2.64 -9.34 1.70
CA LYS A 73 2.57 -8.17 0.82
C LYS A 73 3.90 -7.42 0.75
N ASP A 74 4.53 -7.16 1.88
CA ASP A 74 5.84 -6.50 1.92
C ASP A 74 6.95 -7.37 1.29
N GLU A 75 6.90 -8.68 1.48
CA GLU A 75 7.89 -9.62 0.92
C GLU A 75 7.72 -9.94 -0.57
N SER A 76 6.60 -9.55 -1.18
CA SER A 76 6.21 -10.00 -2.53
C SER A 76 6.11 -11.53 -2.67
N LYS A 77 5.70 -12.20 -1.58
CA LYS A 77 5.44 -13.63 -1.50
C LYS A 77 3.92 -13.91 -1.43
N PHE A 78 3.54 -15.17 -1.58
CA PHE A 78 2.21 -15.67 -1.21
C PHE A 78 2.22 -16.21 0.22
N VAL A 79 1.06 -16.25 0.88
CA VAL A 79 0.89 -16.97 2.15
C VAL A 79 0.57 -18.43 1.86
N PHE A 80 1.30 -19.33 2.51
CA PHE A 80 0.91 -20.74 2.64
C PHE A 80 0.15 -20.88 3.96
N LEU A 81 -1.13 -21.22 3.87
CA LEU A 81 -2.01 -21.40 5.02
C LEU A 81 -2.26 -22.90 5.23
N TYR A 82 -2.06 -23.36 6.47
CA TYR A 82 -2.35 -24.72 6.90
C TYR A 82 -3.38 -24.73 8.03
N LEU A 83 -4.44 -25.53 7.89
CA LEU A 83 -5.43 -25.73 8.95
C LEU A 83 -5.27 -27.13 9.55
N HIS A 84 -4.98 -27.15 10.85
CA HIS A 84 -4.68 -28.36 11.59
C HIS A 84 -5.91 -28.86 12.35
N ASP A 85 -6.45 -29.99 11.92
CA ASP A 85 -7.44 -30.75 12.68
C ASP A 85 -6.75 -31.96 13.36
N PRO A 86 -6.52 -31.93 14.69
CA PRO A 86 -5.84 -33.00 15.41
C PRO A 86 -6.68 -34.27 15.55
N ASP A 87 -8.01 -34.19 15.37
CA ASP A 87 -8.94 -35.31 15.52
C ASP A 87 -9.09 -36.12 14.21
N HIS A 88 -8.62 -35.57 13.07
CA HIS A 88 -8.76 -36.19 11.75
C HIS A 88 -7.63 -37.21 11.42
N PRO A 89 -7.95 -38.44 10.98
CA PRO A 89 -6.98 -39.54 10.91
C PRO A 89 -5.83 -39.33 9.91
N TYR A 90 -6.04 -38.56 8.85
CA TYR A 90 -5.00 -38.28 7.85
C TYR A 90 -4.09 -37.10 8.22
N THR A 91 -4.40 -36.34 9.29
CA THR A 91 -3.56 -35.20 9.71
C THR A 91 -2.19 -35.67 10.19
N ALA A 92 -2.12 -36.64 11.09
CA ALA A 92 -0.85 -37.04 11.70
C ALA A 92 0.17 -37.65 10.70
N PRO A 93 -0.22 -38.53 9.74
CA PRO A 93 0.66 -38.96 8.66
C PRO A 93 1.12 -37.77 7.79
N PHE A 94 0.20 -36.93 7.32
CA PHE A 94 0.56 -35.77 6.50
C PHE A 94 1.54 -34.81 7.21
N CYS A 95 1.37 -34.57 8.51
CA CYS A 95 2.32 -33.77 9.27
C CYS A 95 3.72 -34.38 9.23
N ARG A 96 3.87 -35.67 9.58
CA ARG A 96 5.18 -36.35 9.66
C ARG A 96 5.83 -36.58 8.30
N ASP A 97 5.06 -37.13 7.36
CA ASP A 97 5.59 -37.70 6.13
C ASP A 97 5.70 -36.64 5.02
N THR A 98 4.81 -35.63 5.03
CA THR A 98 4.75 -34.56 4.03
C THR A 98 5.24 -33.22 4.57
N LEU A 99 4.59 -32.66 5.60
CA LEU A 99 4.85 -31.29 6.04
C LEU A 99 6.21 -31.11 6.73
N CYS A 100 6.66 -32.12 7.48
CA CYS A 100 7.99 -32.17 8.11
C CYS A 100 9.10 -32.62 7.13
N SER A 101 8.78 -32.94 5.86
CA SER A 101 9.78 -33.36 4.87
C SER A 101 10.69 -32.19 4.48
N GLN A 102 12.01 -32.40 4.52
CA GLN A 102 13.02 -31.38 4.21
C GLN A 102 12.75 -30.66 2.87
N LEU A 103 12.28 -31.40 1.87
CA LEU A 103 11.90 -30.89 0.54
C LEU A 103 10.77 -29.84 0.62
N VAL A 104 9.76 -30.09 1.47
CA VAL A 104 8.61 -29.20 1.67
C VAL A 104 9.01 -28.00 2.54
N VAL A 105 9.79 -28.23 3.61
CA VAL A 105 10.31 -27.19 4.52
C VAL A 105 11.14 -26.15 3.76
N GLU A 106 12.19 -26.58 3.05
CA GLU A 106 13.06 -25.67 2.30
C GLU A 106 12.31 -24.89 1.20
N PHE A 107 11.35 -25.55 0.53
CA PHE A 107 10.56 -24.94 -0.53
C PHE A 107 9.59 -23.88 0.01
N LEU A 108 8.92 -24.15 1.14
CA LEU A 108 8.01 -23.22 1.79
C LEU A 108 8.73 -22.00 2.35
N ASP A 109 9.81 -22.19 3.11
CA ASP A 109 10.57 -21.09 3.72
C ASP A 109 11.21 -20.16 2.66
N THR A 110 11.64 -20.76 1.54
CA THR A 110 12.15 -20.01 0.38
C THR A 110 11.06 -19.16 -0.27
N ASN A 111 9.90 -19.74 -0.62
CA ASN A 111 8.95 -19.12 -1.55
C ASN A 111 7.72 -18.47 -0.90
N PHE A 112 7.33 -18.88 0.31
CA PHE A 112 6.08 -18.50 0.96
C PHE A 112 6.30 -17.80 2.31
N VAL A 113 5.21 -17.25 2.84
CA VAL A 113 5.05 -16.89 4.26
C VAL A 113 4.12 -17.95 4.85
N SER A 114 4.64 -18.84 5.69
CA SER A 114 3.85 -19.93 6.26
C SER A 114 3.08 -19.46 7.49
N TRP A 115 1.78 -19.75 7.54
CA TRP A 115 0.90 -19.49 8.68
C TRP A 115 0.02 -20.73 8.95
N GLY A 116 -0.22 -21.03 10.21
CA GLY A 116 -0.97 -22.22 10.61
C GLY A 116 -1.83 -21.99 11.84
N ALA A 117 -3.00 -22.61 11.86
CA ALA A 117 -3.96 -22.51 12.96
C ALA A 117 -4.71 -23.83 13.18
N VAL A 118 -5.26 -24.00 14.38
CA VAL A 118 -6.08 -25.17 14.72
C VAL A 118 -7.51 -24.97 14.17
N ALA A 119 -7.99 -25.89 13.35
CA ALA A 119 -9.19 -25.71 12.53
C ALA A 119 -10.50 -25.56 13.33
N ASN A 120 -10.52 -25.95 14.61
CA ASN A 120 -11.69 -25.88 15.48
C ASN A 120 -11.67 -24.70 16.48
N ARG A 121 -10.68 -23.79 16.41
CA ARG A 121 -10.49 -22.74 17.43
C ARG A 121 -9.91 -21.43 16.87
N GLY A 122 -10.33 -20.30 17.44
CA GLY A 122 -9.84 -18.96 17.10
C GLY A 122 -9.96 -18.62 15.61
N GLU A 123 -9.01 -17.86 15.07
CA GLU A 123 -8.92 -17.53 13.64
C GLU A 123 -8.93 -18.77 12.72
N GLY A 124 -8.47 -19.93 13.21
CA GLY A 124 -8.46 -21.18 12.44
C GLY A 124 -9.87 -21.69 12.10
N SER A 125 -10.83 -21.56 13.02
CA SER A 125 -12.24 -21.90 12.76
C SER A 125 -12.89 -20.94 11.78
N GLU A 126 -12.54 -19.66 11.85
CA GLU A 126 -13.08 -18.62 10.98
C GLU A 126 -12.52 -18.74 9.55
N MET A 127 -11.24 -19.07 9.42
CA MET A 127 -10.59 -19.37 8.15
C MET A 127 -11.07 -20.70 7.55
N ALA A 128 -11.33 -21.74 8.37
CA ALA A 128 -11.96 -22.98 7.90
C ALA A 128 -13.34 -22.70 7.25
N ALA A 129 -14.16 -21.88 7.90
CA ALA A 129 -15.47 -21.48 7.37
C ALA A 129 -15.35 -20.57 6.12
N ALA A 130 -14.43 -19.62 6.11
CA ALA A 130 -14.23 -18.69 4.98
C ALA A 130 -13.67 -19.38 3.73
N LEU A 131 -12.78 -20.36 3.90
CA LEU A 131 -12.20 -21.15 2.82
C LEU A 131 -13.05 -22.38 2.45
N LYS A 132 -14.05 -22.72 3.28
CA LYS A 132 -14.92 -23.91 3.17
C LYS A 132 -14.16 -25.24 3.19
N ALA A 133 -13.19 -25.36 4.08
CA ALA A 133 -12.41 -26.59 4.26
C ALA A 133 -13.36 -27.77 4.57
N ALA A 134 -13.41 -28.75 3.66
CA ALA A 134 -14.36 -29.86 3.72
C ALA A 134 -13.71 -31.20 4.12
N SER A 135 -12.39 -31.31 3.99
CA SER A 135 -11.60 -32.47 4.42
C SER A 135 -10.20 -32.07 4.89
N PHE A 136 -9.62 -32.86 5.80
CA PHE A 136 -8.29 -32.62 6.37
C PHE A 136 -7.29 -33.73 5.98
N PRO A 137 -5.97 -33.44 5.92
CA PRO A 137 -5.32 -32.14 6.10
C PRO A 137 -5.79 -31.11 5.05
N PHE A 138 -5.81 -29.84 5.44
CA PHE A 138 -6.24 -28.75 4.55
C PHE A 138 -5.11 -27.72 4.42
N CYS A 139 -4.70 -27.45 3.18
CA CYS A 139 -3.74 -26.41 2.84
C CYS A 139 -4.33 -25.45 1.79
N ALA A 140 -3.99 -24.17 1.86
CA ALA A 140 -4.32 -23.22 0.81
C ALA A 140 -3.16 -22.25 0.53
N VAL A 141 -2.97 -21.91 -0.75
CA VAL A 141 -2.15 -20.77 -1.14
C VAL A 141 -3.07 -19.56 -1.28
N VAL A 142 -2.77 -18.50 -0.54
CA VAL A 142 -3.56 -17.27 -0.55
C VAL A 142 -2.67 -16.03 -0.78
N ALA A 143 -3.20 -15.05 -1.51
CA ALA A 143 -2.50 -13.80 -1.80
C ALA A 143 -3.31 -12.58 -1.31
N PRO A 144 -2.66 -11.57 -0.70
CA PRO A 144 -3.34 -10.36 -0.27
C PRO A 144 -3.82 -9.52 -1.46
N ILE A 145 -5.12 -9.24 -1.51
CA ILE A 145 -5.71 -8.26 -2.43
C ILE A 145 -5.81 -6.90 -1.69
N SER A 146 -5.87 -5.80 -2.44
CA SER A 146 -6.21 -4.48 -1.92
C SER A 146 -7.51 -4.51 -1.10
N GLY A 147 -7.44 -4.13 0.18
CA GLY A 147 -8.59 -4.02 1.08
C GLY A 147 -9.11 -5.38 1.59
N GLU A 148 -8.51 -5.87 2.70
CA GLU A 148 -9.07 -6.86 3.63
C GLU A 148 -9.68 -8.13 2.99
N SER A 149 -9.13 -8.52 1.84
CA SER A 149 -9.62 -9.62 1.02
C SER A 149 -8.47 -10.40 0.42
N ILE A 150 -8.74 -11.68 0.13
CA ILE A 150 -7.72 -12.61 -0.35
C ILE A 150 -8.12 -13.23 -1.68
N ALA A 151 -7.12 -13.42 -2.54
CA ALA A 151 -7.19 -14.39 -3.61
C ALA A 151 -6.84 -15.74 -2.99
N VAL A 152 -7.77 -16.69 -3.02
CA VAL A 152 -7.42 -18.11 -2.85
C VAL A 152 -6.93 -18.57 -4.22
N LEU A 153 -5.64 -18.92 -4.30
CA LEU A 153 -4.96 -19.28 -5.54
C LEU A 153 -4.97 -20.79 -5.77
N GLN A 154 -4.82 -21.56 -4.68
CA GLN A 154 -4.87 -23.02 -4.68
C GLN A 154 -5.46 -23.50 -3.35
N GLN A 155 -6.21 -24.60 -3.38
CA GLN A 155 -6.59 -25.38 -2.21
C GLN A 155 -6.13 -26.82 -2.42
N VAL A 156 -5.76 -27.50 -1.33
CA VAL A 156 -5.34 -28.90 -1.30
C VAL A 156 -6.02 -29.53 -0.09
N GLU A 157 -6.90 -30.49 -0.33
CA GLU A 157 -7.65 -31.22 0.69
C GLU A 157 -7.27 -32.70 0.66
N GLY A 158 -7.04 -33.29 1.84
CA GLY A 158 -6.67 -34.70 1.97
C GLY A 158 -5.16 -34.98 1.87
N PRO A 159 -4.74 -36.22 2.11
CA PRO A 159 -3.32 -36.60 2.15
C PRO A 159 -2.68 -36.52 0.75
N VAL A 160 -1.56 -35.80 0.68
CA VAL A 160 -0.75 -35.55 -0.54
C VAL A 160 0.71 -35.80 -0.23
N SER A 161 1.50 -36.30 -1.19
CA SER A 161 2.93 -36.62 -1.01
C SER A 161 3.84 -35.36 -1.02
N PRO A 162 5.09 -35.42 -0.50
CA PRO A 162 6.03 -34.29 -0.53
C PRO A 162 6.27 -33.73 -1.94
N GLU A 163 6.50 -34.62 -2.90
CA GLU A 163 6.83 -34.28 -4.29
C GLU A 163 5.62 -33.64 -5.00
N GLU A 164 4.43 -34.20 -4.79
CA GLU A 164 3.18 -33.71 -5.35
C GLU A 164 2.78 -32.35 -4.76
N LEU A 165 2.93 -32.16 -3.44
CA LEU A 165 2.68 -30.88 -2.78
C LEU A 165 3.61 -29.79 -3.34
N VAL A 166 4.92 -30.06 -3.45
CA VAL A 166 5.86 -29.09 -4.03
C VAL A 166 5.56 -28.82 -5.51
N ASN A 167 5.19 -29.83 -6.30
CA ASN A 167 4.80 -29.66 -7.70
C ASN A 167 3.56 -28.77 -7.85
N ILE A 168 2.51 -29.01 -7.04
CA ILE A 168 1.31 -28.17 -6.98
C ILE A 168 1.69 -26.73 -6.64
N LEU A 169 2.43 -26.51 -5.55
CA LEU A 169 2.83 -25.18 -5.08
C LEU A 169 3.73 -24.44 -6.10
N GLN A 170 4.67 -25.14 -6.74
CA GLN A 170 5.54 -24.60 -7.79
C GLN A 170 4.74 -24.18 -9.02
N LYS A 171 3.74 -24.98 -9.43
CA LYS A 171 2.83 -24.63 -10.51
C LYS A 171 1.99 -23.39 -10.17
N THR A 172 1.41 -23.34 -8.97
CA THR A 172 0.66 -22.15 -8.49
C THR A 172 1.54 -20.89 -8.51
N ILE A 173 2.82 -21.00 -8.11
CA ILE A 173 3.76 -19.88 -8.19
C ILE A 173 3.93 -19.39 -9.63
N GLU A 174 4.19 -20.28 -10.58
CA GLU A 174 4.52 -19.87 -11.96
C GLU A 174 3.29 -19.32 -12.71
N GLU A 175 2.11 -19.92 -12.54
CA GLU A 175 0.87 -19.42 -13.12
C GLU A 175 0.52 -18.01 -12.60
N GLN A 176 0.71 -17.75 -11.31
CA GLN A 176 0.29 -16.50 -10.67
C GLN A 176 1.38 -15.40 -10.66
N ARG A 177 2.66 -15.75 -10.91
CA ARG A 177 3.81 -14.82 -10.96
C ARG A 177 3.61 -13.67 -11.94
N SER A 178 3.03 -13.93 -13.11
CA SER A 178 2.81 -12.93 -14.16
C SER A 178 1.67 -11.96 -13.78
N ALA A 179 0.49 -12.51 -13.49
CA ALA A 179 -0.71 -11.76 -13.13
C ALA A 179 -0.50 -10.90 -11.86
N PHE A 180 0.13 -11.45 -10.82
CA PHE A 180 0.32 -10.73 -9.56
C PHE A 180 1.39 -9.64 -9.66
N ARG A 181 2.42 -9.81 -10.51
CA ARG A 181 3.38 -8.71 -10.81
C ARG A 181 2.71 -7.54 -11.51
N ALA A 182 1.82 -7.79 -12.48
CA ALA A 182 1.06 -6.73 -13.14
C ALA A 182 0.18 -5.97 -12.13
N LEU A 183 -0.64 -6.71 -11.35
CA LEU A 183 -1.55 -6.13 -10.36
C LEU A 183 -0.84 -5.29 -9.29
N ARG A 184 0.35 -5.74 -8.82
CA ARG A 184 1.19 -4.97 -7.91
C ARG A 184 1.76 -3.70 -8.54
N THR A 185 2.26 -3.79 -9.78
CA THR A 185 2.83 -2.63 -10.47
C THR A 185 1.78 -1.53 -10.60
N GLU A 186 0.56 -1.90 -11.00
CA GLU A 186 -0.58 -0.99 -11.04
C GLU A 186 -0.95 -0.39 -9.66
N GLU A 187 -0.93 -1.17 -8.58
CA GLU A 187 -1.25 -0.67 -7.23
C GLU A 187 -0.15 0.30 -6.74
N GLU A 188 1.12 -0.05 -6.93
CA GLU A 188 2.27 0.77 -6.56
C GLU A 188 2.35 2.08 -7.39
N GLU A 189 1.90 2.05 -8.65
CA GLU A 189 1.72 3.24 -9.49
C GLU A 189 0.56 4.11 -8.99
N LYS A 190 -0.63 3.55 -8.76
CA LYS A 190 -1.80 4.29 -8.22
C LYS A 190 -1.49 4.94 -6.86
N ILE A 191 -0.73 4.26 -5.99
CA ILE A 191 -0.26 4.81 -4.71
C ILE A 191 0.74 5.96 -4.93
N ARG A 192 1.66 5.83 -5.89
CA ARG A 192 2.66 6.84 -6.25
C ARG A 192 2.00 8.10 -6.81
N GLU A 193 1.06 7.94 -7.74
CA GLU A 193 0.26 9.01 -8.33
C GLU A 193 -0.57 9.74 -7.26
N ASN A 194 -1.28 9.01 -6.39
CA ASN A 194 -2.07 9.62 -5.32
C ASN A 194 -1.19 10.41 -4.34
N ARG A 195 0.02 9.91 -4.05
CA ARG A 195 1.00 10.61 -3.20
C ARG A 195 1.60 11.85 -3.89
N GLN A 196 1.86 11.79 -5.19
CA GLN A 196 2.33 12.94 -5.98
C GLN A 196 1.27 14.04 -6.04
N LEU A 197 0.02 13.67 -6.34
CA LEU A 197 -1.12 14.59 -6.42
C LEU A 197 -1.34 15.34 -5.09
N ARG A 198 -1.26 14.65 -3.95
CA ARG A 198 -1.32 15.31 -2.62
C ARG A 198 -0.15 16.26 -2.40
N ALA A 199 1.09 15.82 -2.68
CA ALA A 199 2.28 16.65 -2.49
C ALA A 199 2.29 17.90 -3.39
N GLU A 200 1.71 17.83 -4.59
CA GLU A 200 1.53 18.96 -5.49
C GLU A 200 0.47 19.95 -4.96
N GLN A 201 -0.67 19.44 -4.46
CA GLN A 201 -1.69 20.26 -3.80
C GLN A 201 -1.15 20.97 -2.54
N ASP A 202 -0.42 20.26 -1.69
CA ASP A 202 0.25 20.81 -0.50
C ASP A 202 1.29 21.88 -0.89
N ALA A 203 2.08 21.64 -1.94
CA ALA A 203 3.08 22.60 -2.43
C ALA A 203 2.44 23.89 -2.97
N ALA A 204 1.40 23.77 -3.80
CA ALA A 204 0.64 24.90 -4.34
C ALA A 204 -0.03 25.72 -3.22
N TYR A 205 -0.61 25.05 -2.23
CA TYR A 205 -1.20 25.70 -1.06
C TYR A 205 -0.16 26.46 -0.23
N LEU A 206 1.00 25.84 0.04
CA LEU A 206 2.12 26.49 0.74
C LEU A 206 2.71 27.66 -0.06
N GLU A 207 2.67 27.65 -1.38
CA GLU A 207 3.08 28.78 -2.21
C GLU A 207 2.06 29.93 -2.17
N SER A 208 0.75 29.63 -2.20
CA SER A 208 -0.29 30.66 -1.99
C SER A 208 -0.11 31.33 -0.64
N LEU A 209 0.02 30.56 0.45
CA LEU A 209 0.24 31.12 1.79
C LEU A 209 1.51 31.98 1.89
N LYS A 210 2.57 31.68 1.12
CA LYS A 210 3.77 32.54 1.02
C LYS A 210 3.47 33.84 0.28
N LYS A 211 2.76 33.78 -0.85
CA LYS A 211 2.33 34.96 -1.64
C LYS A 211 1.41 35.87 -0.81
N ASP A 212 0.40 35.31 -0.16
CA ASP A 212 -0.54 36.05 0.69
C ASP A 212 0.16 36.71 1.89
N LYS A 213 1.07 36.00 2.57
CA LYS A 213 1.91 36.59 3.63
C LYS A 213 2.81 37.71 3.11
N PHE A 214 3.41 37.55 1.92
CA PHE A 214 4.26 38.58 1.33
C PHE A 214 3.46 39.83 0.94
N ILE A 215 2.31 39.66 0.27
CA ILE A 215 1.39 40.75 -0.09
C ILE A 215 0.89 41.48 1.17
N SER A 216 0.49 40.73 2.20
CA SER A 216 0.07 41.30 3.50
C SER A 216 1.20 42.08 4.18
N CYS A 217 2.44 41.56 4.17
CA CYS A 217 3.59 42.26 4.73
C CYS A 217 3.94 43.54 3.95
N ARG A 218 3.90 43.50 2.61
CA ARG A 218 4.08 44.70 1.75
C ARG A 218 2.99 45.74 2.01
N LYS A 219 1.70 45.33 2.07
CA LYS A 219 0.58 46.23 2.39
C LYS A 219 0.71 46.87 3.78
N ARG A 220 1.28 46.18 4.77
CA ARG A 220 1.58 46.74 6.10
C ARG A 220 2.78 47.70 6.11
N LYS A 221 3.81 47.47 5.28
CA LYS A 221 5.05 48.27 5.27
C LYS A 221 4.98 49.52 4.38
N GLU A 222 4.31 49.47 3.23
CA GLU A 222 4.22 50.59 2.28
C GLU A 222 2.76 50.96 1.93
N PRO A 223 1.88 51.26 2.90
CA PRO A 223 0.45 51.45 2.65
C PRO A 223 0.12 52.63 1.72
N GLY A 224 0.92 53.70 1.73
CA GLY A 224 0.75 54.83 0.80
C GLY A 224 1.10 54.48 -0.64
N LYS A 225 2.15 53.68 -0.84
CA LYS A 225 2.68 53.29 -2.15
C LYS A 225 1.79 52.27 -2.86
N VAL A 226 1.18 51.35 -2.09
CA VAL A 226 0.17 50.43 -2.63
C VAL A 226 -1.08 51.19 -3.07
N ARG A 227 -1.49 52.25 -2.35
CA ARG A 227 -2.61 53.12 -2.78
C ARG A 227 -2.31 53.81 -4.11
N THR A 228 -1.13 54.41 -4.28
CA THR A 228 -0.76 55.02 -5.57
C THR A 228 -0.70 54.00 -6.70
N GLU A 229 -0.10 52.81 -6.49
CA GLU A 229 -0.07 51.72 -7.48
C GLU A 229 -1.46 51.19 -7.86
N GLU A 230 -2.45 51.30 -6.96
CA GLU A 230 -3.84 50.86 -7.16
C GLU A 230 -4.67 51.98 -7.85
N GLU A 231 -4.49 53.24 -7.46
CA GLU A 231 -5.08 54.42 -8.10
C GLU A 231 -4.58 54.64 -9.54
N GLU A 232 -3.29 54.40 -9.81
CA GLU A 232 -2.72 54.44 -11.16
C GLU A 232 -3.33 53.37 -12.05
N LYS A 233 -3.42 52.11 -11.60
CA LYS A 233 -4.08 51.03 -12.36
C LYS A 233 -5.55 51.28 -12.62
N ILE A 234 -6.27 51.89 -11.67
CA ILE A 234 -7.66 52.32 -11.88
C ILE A 234 -7.74 53.41 -12.95
N ARG A 235 -6.79 54.36 -12.96
CA ARG A 235 -6.69 55.42 -13.98
C ARG A 235 -6.38 54.86 -15.37
N GLU A 236 -5.39 53.98 -15.49
CA GLU A 236 -5.02 53.29 -16.73
C GLU A 236 -6.18 52.46 -17.29
N ASN A 237 -6.85 51.65 -16.46
CA ASN A 237 -8.00 50.84 -16.90
C ASN A 237 -9.16 51.73 -17.37
N ARG A 238 -9.37 52.89 -16.75
CA ARG A 238 -10.39 53.87 -17.14
C ARG A 238 -10.05 54.58 -18.44
N GLN A 239 -8.78 54.92 -18.67
CA GLN A 239 -8.31 55.48 -19.94
C GLN A 239 -8.45 54.48 -21.08
N LEU A 240 -7.99 53.24 -20.89
CA LEU A 240 -8.08 52.17 -21.89
C LEU A 240 -9.53 51.85 -22.29
N ARG A 241 -10.48 51.88 -21.34
CA ARG A 241 -11.92 51.77 -21.64
C ARG A 241 -12.43 52.96 -22.44
N ALA A 242 -12.13 54.19 -22.01
CA ALA A 242 -12.58 55.40 -22.69
C ALA A 242 -12.05 55.49 -24.13
N GLU A 243 -10.83 55.01 -24.38
CA GLU A 243 -10.23 54.90 -25.72
C GLU A 243 -10.95 53.85 -26.59
N GLN A 244 -11.26 52.67 -26.03
CA GLN A 244 -12.06 51.64 -26.72
C GLN A 244 -13.47 52.13 -27.04
N ASP A 245 -14.15 52.79 -26.08
CA ASP A 245 -15.48 53.38 -26.26
C ASP A 245 -15.46 54.50 -27.32
N ALA A 246 -14.43 55.35 -27.32
CA ALA A 246 -14.28 56.42 -28.31
C ALA A 246 -14.05 55.86 -29.73
N ALA A 247 -13.15 54.88 -29.89
CA ALA A 247 -12.90 54.23 -31.17
C ALA A 247 -14.15 53.50 -31.70
N TYR A 248 -14.91 52.85 -30.82
CA TYR A 248 -16.18 52.21 -31.16
C TYR A 248 -17.24 53.22 -31.61
N LEU A 249 -17.38 54.35 -30.90
CA LEU A 249 -18.28 55.45 -31.29
C LEU A 249 -17.85 56.11 -32.62
N GLU A 250 -16.56 56.18 -32.93
CA GLU A 250 -16.07 56.68 -34.21
C GLU A 250 -16.37 55.71 -35.36
N SER A 251 -16.19 54.40 -35.16
CA SER A 251 -16.62 53.39 -36.15
C SER A 251 -18.12 53.48 -36.38
N LEU A 252 -18.94 53.50 -35.33
CA LEU A 252 -20.40 53.62 -35.46
C LEU A 252 -20.86 54.91 -36.19
N LYS A 253 -20.11 56.01 -36.08
CA LYS A 253 -20.36 57.22 -36.89
C LYS A 253 -20.00 56.98 -38.36
N LYS A 254 -18.78 56.53 -38.63
CA LYS A 254 -18.29 56.24 -39.99
C LYS A 254 -19.16 55.20 -40.70
N ASP A 255 -19.64 54.20 -40.00
CA ASP A 255 -20.48 53.14 -40.56
C ASP A 255 -21.92 53.63 -40.78
N LYS A 256 -22.48 54.49 -39.91
CA LYS A 256 -23.76 55.18 -40.17
C LYS A 256 -23.67 56.22 -41.30
N GLU A 257 -22.52 56.87 -41.48
CA GLU A 257 -22.30 57.81 -42.59
C GLU A 257 -22.12 57.08 -43.92
N LYS A 258 -21.34 55.99 -43.95
CA LYS A 258 -21.31 55.06 -45.09
C LYS A 258 -22.69 54.50 -45.38
N GLU A 259 -23.44 54.06 -44.38
CA GLU A 259 -24.79 53.54 -44.54
C GLU A 259 -25.72 54.62 -45.11
N ARG A 260 -25.68 55.87 -44.63
CA ARG A 260 -26.47 56.99 -45.17
C ARG A 260 -26.02 57.48 -46.56
N ALA A 261 -24.79 57.21 -46.96
CA ALA A 261 -24.30 57.46 -48.32
C ALA A 261 -24.72 56.32 -49.24
N GLN A 262 -24.54 55.07 -48.81
CA GLN A 262 -24.98 53.87 -49.50
C GLN A 262 -26.50 53.83 -49.66
N GLN A 263 -27.29 54.16 -48.64
CA GLN A 263 -28.75 54.24 -48.73
C GLN A 263 -29.19 55.27 -49.76
N ARG A 264 -28.52 56.43 -49.88
CA ARG A 264 -28.81 57.40 -50.94
C ARG A 264 -28.43 56.90 -52.33
N LEU A 265 -27.23 56.35 -52.48
CA LEU A 265 -26.79 55.74 -53.75
C LEU A 265 -27.62 54.52 -54.13
N VAL A 266 -28.13 53.75 -53.16
CA VAL A 266 -29.00 52.58 -53.35
C VAL A 266 -30.44 53.01 -53.57
N GLU A 267 -30.93 54.12 -53.02
CA GLU A 267 -32.25 54.66 -53.37
C GLU A 267 -32.25 55.23 -54.79
N GLU A 268 -31.20 55.96 -55.16
CA GLU A 268 -30.97 56.46 -56.52
C GLU A 268 -30.81 55.29 -57.52
N ALA A 269 -29.97 54.29 -57.19
CA ALA A 269 -29.82 53.09 -57.99
C ALA A 269 -31.07 52.18 -57.97
N ALA A 270 -31.87 52.14 -56.91
CA ALA A 270 -33.11 51.36 -56.85
C ALA A 270 -34.23 52.03 -57.65
N ARG A 271 -34.27 53.36 -57.73
CA ARG A 271 -35.14 54.07 -58.71
C ARG A 271 -34.74 53.69 -60.14
N ALA A 272 -33.44 53.56 -60.44
CA ALA A 272 -32.93 53.11 -61.75
C ALA A 272 -33.01 51.57 -61.99
N ALA A 273 -33.09 50.76 -60.93
CA ALA A 273 -33.10 49.29 -61.00
C ALA A 273 -34.50 48.67 -60.83
N ALA A 274 -35.47 49.38 -60.25
CA ALA A 274 -36.88 49.01 -60.29
C ALA A 274 -37.43 48.97 -61.74
N GLU A 275 -36.82 49.73 -62.64
CA GLU A 275 -37.03 49.66 -64.10
C GLU A 275 -36.42 48.40 -64.73
N ARG A 276 -35.49 47.70 -64.05
CA ARG A 276 -34.58 46.71 -64.65
C ARG A 276 -34.51 45.35 -63.93
N GLN A 277 -35.64 44.63 -64.01
CA GLN A 277 -35.73 43.16 -63.95
C GLN A 277 -35.49 42.51 -62.55
N ARG A 278 -36.41 41.70 -61.99
CA ARG A 278 -36.92 40.35 -62.39
C ARG A 278 -36.09 39.19 -61.76
N ASN A 279 -36.41 38.89 -60.50
CA ASN A 279 -36.11 37.65 -59.74
C ASN A 279 -34.64 37.33 -59.30
N PRO A 280 -34.45 36.46 -58.29
CA PRO A 280 -33.18 36.24 -57.54
C PRO A 280 -32.62 34.80 -57.82
N PRO A 281 -31.80 34.09 -56.97
CA PRO A 281 -31.14 34.41 -55.68
C PRO A 281 -29.60 34.07 -55.61
N PRO A 282 -29.00 33.24 -54.70
CA PRO A 282 -28.30 33.69 -53.47
C PRO A 282 -26.88 33.07 -53.18
N LYS A 283 -26.35 33.32 -51.95
CA LYS A 283 -25.28 32.59 -51.17
C LYS A 283 -23.80 32.89 -51.52
N GLN A 284 -22.75 32.65 -50.70
CA GLN A 284 -22.42 32.46 -49.25
C GLN A 284 -20.84 32.51 -49.14
N LEU A 285 -20.04 32.38 -48.06
CA LEU A 285 -20.12 32.01 -46.62
C LEU A 285 -18.88 32.57 -45.81
N SER A 286 -18.88 32.45 -44.47
CA SER A 286 -17.78 32.15 -43.48
C SER A 286 -16.26 32.41 -43.74
N SER A 287 -15.36 32.58 -42.74
CA SER A 287 -15.43 32.86 -41.27
C SER A 287 -14.02 32.90 -40.57
N LYS A 288 -13.91 33.59 -39.40
CA LYS A 288 -13.16 33.27 -38.13
C LYS A 288 -11.63 32.86 -38.16
N THR A 289 -10.79 32.85 -37.11
CA THR A 289 -10.61 33.41 -35.71
C THR A 289 -9.12 33.16 -35.32
N LYS A 290 -8.34 34.08 -34.71
CA LYS A 290 -8.22 34.55 -33.29
C LYS A 290 -7.64 33.58 -32.21
N ASP A 291 -6.44 33.94 -31.70
CA ASP A 291 -5.96 34.06 -30.29
C ASP A 291 -5.62 32.88 -29.31
N ALA A 292 -4.31 32.78 -29.00
CA ALA A 292 -3.63 33.05 -27.68
C ALA A 292 -3.33 32.00 -26.56
N SER A 293 -2.10 32.14 -25.97
CA SER A 293 -1.65 31.84 -24.57
C SER A 293 -1.40 30.36 -24.13
N LYS A 294 -0.59 29.97 -23.10
CA LYS A 294 0.48 30.59 -22.24
C LYS A 294 1.26 29.51 -21.40
N GLU A 295 2.54 29.75 -21.01
CA GLU A 295 3.29 29.29 -19.78
C GLU A 295 3.51 27.74 -19.48
N THR A 296 4.44 27.19 -18.65
CA THR A 296 5.78 27.55 -18.06
C THR A 296 6.47 26.39 -17.23
N GLN A 297 7.83 26.28 -17.21
CA GLN A 297 8.78 25.62 -16.22
C GLN A 297 8.90 24.07 -15.97
N THR A 298 10.07 23.64 -15.42
CA THR A 298 10.55 22.30 -14.87
C THR A 298 12.02 22.46 -14.28
N VAL A 299 12.84 21.57 -13.65
CA VAL A 299 12.90 20.16 -13.11
C VAL A 299 14.12 19.90 -12.13
N THR A 300 14.12 18.81 -11.31
CA THR A 300 15.29 18.02 -10.72
C THR A 300 16.26 18.64 -9.66
N SER A 301 17.15 17.94 -8.88
CA SER A 301 17.30 16.56 -8.28
C SER A 301 18.57 16.43 -7.35
N ARG A 302 18.92 15.20 -6.83
CA ARG A 302 20.20 14.68 -6.18
C ARG A 302 20.30 14.61 -4.62
N LYS A 303 21.17 13.79 -3.96
CA LYS A 303 21.59 12.34 -4.09
C LYS A 303 22.48 11.84 -2.90
N THR A 304 22.54 10.51 -2.68
CA THR A 304 23.62 9.66 -2.06
C THR A 304 24.16 9.82 -0.62
N LYS A 305 24.21 8.68 0.10
CA LYS A 305 25.42 8.06 0.74
C LYS A 305 25.20 6.54 0.86
N SER A 306 26.25 5.74 1.10
CA SER A 306 26.19 4.26 1.14
C SER A 306 25.96 3.75 2.57
N THR A 307 24.97 2.86 2.74
CA THR A 307 24.68 2.12 3.98
C THR A 307 24.41 0.65 3.65
N THR A 308 24.54 -0.24 4.65
CA THR A 308 24.19 -1.66 4.55
C THR A 308 22.83 -1.87 5.20
N LYS A 309 21.83 -2.37 4.46
CA LYS A 309 20.46 -2.53 4.95
C LYS A 309 20.23 -3.96 5.46
N ILE A 310 20.14 -4.13 6.78
CA ILE A 310 19.82 -5.44 7.39
C ILE A 310 18.36 -5.44 7.80
N LEU A 311 17.60 -6.40 7.27
CA LEU A 311 16.22 -6.66 7.65
C LEU A 311 16.17 -7.79 8.69
N ILE A 312 15.93 -7.44 9.94
CA ILE A 312 15.75 -8.41 11.03
C ILE A 312 14.26 -8.79 11.10
N ARG A 313 13.97 -10.08 11.14
CA ARG A 313 12.63 -10.66 11.20
C ARG A 313 12.46 -11.44 12.50
N PHE A 314 11.39 -11.15 13.23
CA PHE A 314 11.10 -11.72 14.53
C PHE A 314 9.94 -12.74 14.44
N PRO A 315 9.88 -13.75 15.33
CA PRO A 315 8.79 -14.76 15.33
C PRO A 315 7.38 -14.17 15.45
N ASN A 316 7.24 -13.06 16.18
CA ASN A 316 6.00 -12.29 16.35
C ASN A 316 5.58 -11.50 15.08
N GLY A 317 6.16 -11.78 13.92
CA GLY A 317 5.87 -11.09 12.67
C GLY A 317 6.51 -9.69 12.53
N GLN A 318 7.07 -9.13 13.60
CA GLN A 318 7.72 -7.82 13.55
C GLN A 318 8.94 -7.85 12.63
N ARG A 319 9.15 -6.73 11.92
CA ARG A 319 10.34 -6.52 11.09
C ARG A 319 10.99 -5.19 11.40
N ILE A 320 12.31 -5.19 11.41
CA ILE A 320 13.12 -4.01 11.68
C ILE A 320 14.20 -3.94 10.61
N GLU A 321 14.04 -2.99 9.67
CA GLU A 321 15.09 -2.63 8.74
C GLU A 321 16.03 -1.62 9.42
N GLN A 322 17.27 -2.01 9.67
CA GLN A 322 18.30 -1.14 10.26
C GLN A 322 19.46 -0.94 9.29
N SER A 323 19.94 0.31 9.21
CA SER A 323 21.07 0.69 8.36
C SER A 323 22.37 0.65 9.17
N PHE A 324 23.15 -0.40 8.94
CA PHE A 324 24.49 -0.58 9.51
C PHE A 324 25.58 -0.08 8.53
N LEU A 325 26.79 0.13 9.02
CA LEU A 325 27.97 0.32 8.19
C LEU A 325 28.46 -1.04 7.68
N CYS A 326 29.09 -1.07 6.50
CA CYS A 326 29.69 -2.30 5.97
C CYS A 326 30.87 -2.84 6.80
N THR A 327 31.38 -2.01 7.72
CA THR A 327 32.45 -2.31 8.68
C THR A 327 31.94 -2.77 10.05
N ASP A 328 30.63 -2.73 10.31
CA ASP A 328 30.07 -3.24 11.58
C ASP A 328 30.22 -4.77 11.65
N THR A 329 30.17 -5.34 12.85
CA THR A 329 30.24 -6.79 13.09
C THR A 329 28.88 -7.39 13.38
N ILE A 330 28.75 -8.72 13.25
CA ILE A 330 27.52 -9.44 13.60
C ILE A 330 27.12 -9.18 15.07
N ARG A 331 28.08 -9.02 15.98
CA ARG A 331 27.86 -8.59 17.38
C ARG A 331 27.09 -7.27 17.51
N SER A 332 27.23 -6.33 16.55
CA SER A 332 26.43 -5.10 16.54
C SER A 332 24.95 -5.34 16.25
N ILE A 333 24.61 -6.43 15.54
CA ILE A 333 23.21 -6.83 15.29
C ILE A 333 22.59 -7.44 16.55
N PHE A 334 23.27 -8.39 17.20
CA PHE A 334 22.81 -8.96 18.48
C PHE A 334 22.61 -7.87 19.53
N ARG A 335 23.61 -7.02 19.79
CA ARG A 335 23.49 -5.89 20.73
C ARG A 335 22.35 -4.93 20.38
N TYR A 336 22.04 -4.76 19.08
CA TYR A 336 20.90 -3.95 18.66
C TYR A 336 19.57 -4.63 18.99
N ILE A 337 19.44 -5.93 18.75
CA ILE A 337 18.25 -6.73 19.13
C ILE A 337 18.06 -6.71 20.65
N ASP A 338 19.11 -6.93 21.43
CA ASP A 338 19.07 -6.89 22.90
C ASP A 338 18.57 -5.51 23.39
N SER A 339 18.98 -4.42 22.72
CA SER A 339 18.58 -3.05 23.07
C SER A 339 17.15 -2.64 22.71
N LEU A 340 16.33 -3.57 22.18
CA LEU A 340 14.93 -3.33 21.83
C LEU A 340 13.94 -3.81 22.91
N ASP A 341 14.41 -4.53 23.94
CA ASP A 341 13.61 -5.01 25.10
C ASP A 341 12.28 -5.69 24.70
N ILE A 342 12.27 -6.43 23.59
CA ILE A 342 11.05 -7.06 23.05
C ILE A 342 10.61 -8.22 23.97
N PRO A 343 9.43 -8.16 24.59
CA PRO A 343 9.00 -9.17 25.55
C PRO A 343 8.77 -10.53 24.86
N GLY A 344 9.24 -11.59 25.50
CA GLY A 344 9.10 -12.98 25.02
C GLY A 344 10.30 -13.53 24.24
N ILE A 345 11.32 -12.72 23.93
CA ILE A 345 12.58 -13.22 23.36
C ILE A 345 13.42 -13.83 24.49
N GLY A 346 13.52 -15.16 24.51
CA GLY A 346 14.43 -15.92 25.38
C GLY A 346 15.85 -16.01 24.80
N SER A 347 16.51 -17.15 24.99
CA SER A 347 17.70 -17.49 24.21
C SER A 347 17.35 -17.48 22.72
N TYR A 348 18.23 -16.94 21.85
CA TYR A 348 17.95 -16.84 20.42
C TYR A 348 19.22 -16.95 19.56
N ARG A 349 19.02 -17.20 18.26
CA ARG A 349 20.07 -17.24 17.23
C ARG A 349 19.58 -16.57 15.95
N LEU A 350 20.53 -16.16 15.11
CA LEU A 350 20.24 -15.51 13.82
C LEU A 350 20.55 -16.45 12.67
N ILE A 351 19.63 -16.50 11.69
CA ILE A 351 19.75 -17.32 10.48
C ILE A 351 19.65 -16.44 9.24
N SER A 352 20.62 -16.51 8.32
CA SER A 352 20.43 -16.02 6.94
C SER A 352 19.90 -17.17 6.08
N ASN A 353 18.96 -16.88 5.17
CA ASN A 353 18.32 -17.91 4.35
C ASN A 353 19.18 -18.39 3.16
N PHE A 354 19.90 -17.48 2.49
CA PHE A 354 20.70 -17.81 1.29
C PHE A 354 22.12 -17.23 1.34
N PRO A 355 23.18 -18.07 1.36
CA PRO A 355 23.14 -19.49 1.76
C PRO A 355 22.63 -19.64 3.20
N ARG A 356 22.01 -20.79 3.53
CA ARG A 356 21.52 -21.05 4.89
C ARG A 356 22.70 -21.11 5.85
N LYS A 357 22.83 -20.10 6.72
CA LYS A 357 23.87 -20.01 7.75
C LYS A 357 23.23 -19.65 9.08
N VAL A 358 23.57 -20.40 10.12
CA VAL A 358 23.28 -20.07 11.51
C VAL A 358 24.48 -19.31 12.07
N TYR A 359 24.26 -18.13 12.63
CA TYR A 359 25.30 -17.33 13.28
C TYR A 359 25.27 -17.58 14.79
N GLY A 360 26.26 -18.30 15.30
CA GLY A 360 26.48 -18.54 16.71
C GLY A 360 27.59 -17.66 17.30
N TYR A 361 28.01 -17.99 18.52
CA TYR A 361 29.02 -17.23 19.26
C TYR A 361 30.37 -17.10 18.53
N GLU A 362 30.76 -18.11 17.76
CA GLU A 362 32.02 -18.14 17.01
C GLU A 362 32.07 -17.16 15.83
N GLN A 363 30.92 -16.73 15.30
CA GLN A 363 30.84 -15.83 14.13
C GLN A 363 30.61 -14.36 14.51
N LEU A 364 30.48 -14.03 15.81
CA LEU A 364 30.13 -12.69 16.29
C LEU A 364 31.09 -11.58 15.85
N GLU A 365 32.36 -11.89 15.66
CA GLU A 365 33.41 -10.91 15.32
C GLU A 365 33.58 -10.68 13.81
N MET A 366 32.89 -11.44 12.96
CA MET A 366 32.92 -11.21 11.51
C MET A 366 32.22 -9.89 11.13
N THR A 367 32.78 -9.15 10.17
CA THR A 367 32.13 -7.94 9.65
C THR A 367 30.92 -8.29 8.77
N LEU A 368 29.96 -7.37 8.63
CA LEU A 368 28.80 -7.55 7.74
C LEU A 368 29.20 -7.73 6.27
N LYS A 369 30.36 -7.18 5.86
CA LYS A 369 30.92 -7.44 4.53
C LYS A 369 31.45 -8.87 4.40
N ASP A 370 32.25 -9.33 5.36
CA ASP A 370 32.93 -10.62 5.28
C ASP A 370 31.99 -11.81 5.58
N ALA A 371 30.91 -11.57 6.33
CA ALA A 371 29.80 -12.51 6.50
C ALA A 371 28.99 -12.75 5.21
N GLY A 372 29.05 -11.81 4.25
CA GLY A 372 28.24 -11.79 3.03
C GLY A 372 26.88 -11.07 3.19
N LEU A 373 26.74 -10.20 4.18
CA LEU A 373 25.49 -9.49 4.51
C LEU A 373 25.40 -8.09 3.87
N HIS A 374 26.42 -7.67 3.12
CA HIS A 374 26.49 -6.42 2.37
C HIS A 374 26.17 -6.65 0.88
N PRO A 375 25.40 -5.78 0.18
CA PRO A 375 24.87 -4.47 0.64
C PRO A 375 23.54 -4.54 1.39
N SER A 376 22.84 -5.68 1.36
CA SER A 376 21.61 -5.89 2.12
C SER A 376 21.34 -7.36 2.35
N ALA A 377 20.85 -7.72 3.53
CA ALA A 377 20.50 -9.10 3.87
C ALA A 377 19.27 -9.17 4.79
N ALA A 378 18.56 -10.31 4.71
CA ALA A 378 17.49 -10.65 5.64
C ALA A 378 17.99 -11.69 6.65
N LEU A 379 17.78 -11.43 7.94
CA LEU A 379 18.08 -12.33 9.04
C LEU A 379 16.79 -12.68 9.77
N PHE A 380 16.64 -13.96 10.12
CA PHE A 380 15.53 -14.50 10.88
C PHE A 380 16.01 -14.80 12.29
N LEU A 381 15.23 -14.41 13.29
CA LEU A 381 15.48 -14.74 14.69
C LEU A 381 14.72 -16.03 15.04
N GLU A 382 15.46 -17.08 15.38
CA GLU A 382 14.95 -18.37 15.85
C GLU A 382 15.20 -18.45 17.36
N LEU A 383 14.16 -18.76 18.14
CA LEU A 383 14.26 -18.93 19.59
C LEU A 383 14.84 -20.30 19.95
N LEU A 384 15.51 -20.35 21.09
CA LEU A 384 16.07 -21.56 21.69
C LEU A 384 15.38 -21.80 23.04
N GLN A 385 14.90 -23.04 23.22
CA GLN A 385 14.35 -23.54 24.48
C GLN A 385 15.47 -23.84 25.49
#